data_AF-A0A356VWH6-F1
#
_entry.id   AF-A0A356VWH6-F1
#
_cell.length_a   1.000
_cell.length_b   1.000
_cell.length_c   1.000
_cell.angle_alpha   90.00
_cell.angle_beta   90.00
_cell.angle_gamma   90.00
#
_symmetry.space_group_name_H-M   'P 1'
#
loop_
_entity.id
_entity.type
_entity.pdbx_description
1 polymer ?
#
loop_
_entity_poly.entity_id
_entity_poly.type
_entity_poly.pdbx_seq_one_letter_code
_entity_poly.pdbx_strand_id
1 'polypeptide(L)'
;MYAVIKTGGKQYKVREGQTLKIESLDADAGDSVEFDQVMMVGEGADIKIGAPLVDGAKVAATVLGNGRGKKVTIIKFRRRKNRSKTKQGHR
;
A
#
# COMPACT_ATOMS: atom_id res chain seq x y z
N MET A 1 -16.15 8.86 8.80
CA MET A 1 -14.93 8.44 9.53
C MET A 1 -13.81 8.11 8.54
N TYR A 2 -12.55 8.38 8.88
CA TYR A 2 -11.37 7.96 8.13
C TYR A 2 -10.21 7.63 9.07
N ALA A 3 -9.27 6.80 8.61
CA ALA A 3 -8.06 6.47 9.35
C ALA A 3 -6.82 6.64 8.46
N VAL A 4 -5.65 6.81 9.08
CA VAL A 4 -4.36 6.71 8.39
C VAL A 4 -3.65 5.48 8.92
N ILE A 5 -3.45 4.51 8.03
CA ILE A 5 -2.78 3.24 8.34
C ILE A 5 -1.39 3.20 7.73
N LYS A 6 -0.48 2.46 8.36
CA LYS A 6 0.84 2.16 7.80
C LYS A 6 0.91 0.70 7.39
N THR A 7 1.25 0.44 6.13
CA THR A 7 1.47 -0.91 5.60
C THR A 7 2.43 -0.86 4.40
N GLY A 8 3.22 -1.92 4.19
CA GLY A 8 4.19 -1.97 3.09
C GLY A 8 5.21 -0.83 3.08
N GLY A 9 5.55 -0.28 4.26
CA GLY A 9 6.44 0.87 4.41
C GLY A 9 5.85 2.21 3.98
N LYS A 10 4.56 2.28 3.62
CA LYS A 10 3.84 3.47 3.17
C LYS A 10 2.66 3.78 4.09
N GLN A 11 2.14 5.00 3.99
CA GLN A 11 0.95 5.44 4.72
C GLN A 11 -0.21 5.63 3.76
N TYR A 12 -1.40 5.22 4.19
CA TYR A 12 -2.62 5.31 3.40
C TYR A 12 -3.75 5.91 4.22
N LYS A 13 -4.42 6.90 3.65
CA LYS A 13 -5.69 7.40 4.19
C LYS A 13 -6.82 6.52 3.67
N VAL A 14 -7.57 5.91 4.58
CA VAL A 14 -8.62 4.94 4.28
C VAL A 14 -9.95 5.35 4.89
N ARG A 15 -11.03 4.88 4.26
CA ARG A 15 -12.41 4.98 4.74
C ARG A 15 -13.08 3.61 4.62
N GLU A 16 -14.09 3.37 5.43
CA GLU A 16 -14.90 2.16 5.33
C GLU A 16 -15.51 2.02 3.92
N GLY A 17 -15.51 0.80 3.39
CA GLY A 17 -15.99 0.48 2.04
C GLY A 17 -15.05 0.90 0.89
N GLN A 18 -13.93 1.56 1.17
CA GLN A 18 -12.97 1.94 0.13
C GLN A 18 -12.12 0.75 -0.31
N THR A 19 -11.96 0.57 -1.62
CA THR A 19 -10.97 -0.36 -2.18
C THR A 19 -9.64 0.34 -2.42
N LEU A 20 -8.54 -0.26 -1.95
CA LEU A 20 -7.18 0.26 -2.05
C LEU A 20 -6.26 -0.83 -2.60
N LYS A 21 -5.27 -0.44 -3.40
CA LYS A 21 -4.13 -1.31 -3.75
C LYS A 21 -2.95 -0.97 -2.85
N ILE A 22 -2.43 -1.97 -2.16
CA ILE A 22 -1.25 -1.89 -1.30
C ILE A 22 -0.15 -2.81 -1.83
N GLU A 23 1.01 -2.78 -1.18
CA GLU A 23 2.07 -3.77 -1.40
C GLU A 23 1.57 -5.19 -1.09
N SER A 24 2.23 -6.19 -1.67
CA SER A 24 1.82 -7.60 -1.51
C SER A 24 1.85 -8.03 -0.04
N LEU A 25 0.81 -8.76 0.37
CA LEU A 25 0.71 -9.43 1.65
C LEU A 25 0.67 -10.94 1.43
N ASP A 26 1.10 -11.72 2.41
CA ASP A 26 1.00 -13.18 2.42
C ASP A 26 -0.37 -13.60 2.98
N ALA A 27 -1.41 -13.30 2.20
CA ALA A 27 -2.80 -13.59 2.51
C ALA A 27 -3.56 -13.88 1.22
N ASP A 28 -4.52 -14.80 1.27
CA ASP A 28 -5.29 -15.23 0.13
C ASP A 28 -6.54 -14.37 -0.08
N ALA A 29 -7.12 -14.47 -1.28
CA ALA A 29 -8.36 -13.75 -1.59
C ALA A 29 -9.51 -14.28 -0.71
N GLY A 30 -10.18 -13.36 0.00
CA GLY A 30 -11.23 -13.68 0.97
C GLY A 30 -10.77 -13.58 2.42
N ASP A 31 -9.46 -13.58 2.68
CA ASP A 31 -8.93 -13.48 4.04
C ASP A 31 -9.21 -12.10 4.66
N SER A 32 -9.43 -12.10 5.97
CA SER A 32 -9.49 -10.87 6.76
C SER A 32 -8.11 -10.50 7.28
N VAL A 33 -7.73 -9.24 7.12
CA VAL A 33 -6.45 -8.69 7.58
C VAL A 33 -6.74 -7.53 8.52
N GLU A 34 -6.12 -7.57 9.69
CA GLU A 34 -6.15 -6.47 10.66
C GLU A 34 -4.89 -5.62 10.57
N PHE A 35 -5.05 -4.30 10.52
CA PHE A 35 -3.96 -3.35 10.59
C PHE A 35 -3.96 -2.66 11.95
N ASP A 36 -2.99 -3.04 12.79
CA ASP A 36 -2.78 -2.45 14.13
C ASP A 36 -1.95 -1.15 14.08
N GLN A 37 -1.26 -0.88 12.97
CA GLN A 37 -0.47 0.34 12.80
C GLN A 37 -1.34 1.51 12.31
N VAL A 38 -2.23 1.97 13.17
CA VAL A 38 -3.08 3.14 12.92
C VAL A 38 -2.42 4.39 13.51
N MET A 39 -2.12 5.36 12.65
CA MET A 39 -1.43 6.60 13.04
C MET A 39 -2.41 7.73 13.39
N MET A 40 -3.61 7.70 12.82
CA MET A 40 -4.62 8.74 13.00
C MET A 40 -6.01 8.19 12.74
N VAL A 41 -7.00 8.65 13.50
CA VAL A 41 -8.43 8.41 13.26
C VAL A 41 -9.15 9.76 13.29
N GLY A 42 -9.99 10.03 12.29
CA GLY A 42 -10.73 11.28 12.17
C GLY A 42 -12.21 11.09 11.87
N GLU A 43 -13.05 11.79 12.61
CA GLU A 43 -14.49 11.84 12.44
C GLU A 43 -14.99 13.29 12.58
N GLY A 44 -15.24 13.95 11.45
CA GLY A 44 -15.67 15.36 11.45
C GLY A 44 -14.62 16.28 12.08
N ALA A 45 -14.99 16.94 13.18
CA ALA A 45 -14.11 17.81 13.96
C ALA A 45 -13.22 17.05 14.96
N ASP A 46 -13.59 15.82 15.32
CA ASP A 46 -12.86 15.01 16.27
C ASP A 46 -11.74 14.25 15.56
N ILE A 47 -10.50 14.56 15.95
CA ILE A 47 -9.29 13.96 15.37
C ILE A 47 -8.42 13.41 16.48
N LYS A 48 -8.17 12.10 16.44
CA LYS A 48 -7.21 11.41 17.30
C LYS A 48 -5.92 11.19 16.51
N ILE A 49 -4.84 11.82 16.95
CA ILE A 49 -3.51 11.69 16.36
C ILE A 49 -2.67 10.85 17.31
N GLY A 50 -2.05 9.79 16.80
CA GLY A 50 -1.15 8.93 17.56
C GLY A 50 0.25 9.52 17.67
N ALA A 51 0.96 9.19 18.76
CA ALA A 51 2.35 9.58 18.98
C ALA A 51 3.17 8.38 19.48
N PRO A 52 3.47 7.36 18.65
CA PRO A 52 3.39 7.30 17.18
C PRO A 52 2.15 6.60 16.59
N LEU A 53 1.40 5.85 17.40
CA LEU A 53 0.19 5.12 17.01
C LEU A 53 -0.97 5.53 17.92
N VAL A 54 -2.20 5.30 17.47
CA VAL A 54 -3.40 5.49 18.29
C VAL A 54 -3.66 4.21 19.08
N ASP A 55 -3.62 4.29 20.42
CA ASP A 55 -3.79 3.13 21.28
C ASP A 55 -5.17 2.45 21.07
N GLY A 56 -5.14 1.13 20.89
CA GLY A 56 -6.34 0.31 20.70
C GLY A 56 -7.06 0.48 19.36
N ALA A 57 -6.52 1.30 18.43
CA ALA A 57 -7.11 1.46 17.12
C ALA A 57 -6.72 0.30 16.19
N LYS A 58 -7.73 -0.29 15.54
CA LYS A 58 -7.56 -1.33 14.53
C LYS A 58 -8.38 -1.00 13.29
N VAL A 59 -7.86 -1.36 12.12
CA VAL A 59 -8.60 -1.31 10.86
C VAL A 59 -8.66 -2.71 10.29
N ALA A 60 -9.86 -3.29 10.22
CA ALA A 60 -10.09 -4.56 9.56
C ALA A 60 -10.38 -4.35 8.07
N ALA A 61 -9.82 -5.22 7.22
CA ALA A 61 -10.06 -5.24 5.79
C ALA A 61 -10.19 -6.68 5.28
N THR A 62 -10.76 -6.84 4.09
CA THR A 62 -10.83 -8.13 3.39
C THR A 62 -9.97 -8.06 2.13
N VAL A 63 -9.17 -9.10 1.89
CA VAL A 63 -8.36 -9.20 0.67
C VAL A 63 -9.28 -9.55 -0.49
N LEU A 64 -9.48 -8.61 -1.42
CA LEU A 64 -10.28 -8.86 -2.62
C LEU A 64 -9.54 -9.72 -3.67
N GLY A 65 -8.22 -9.68 -3.66
CA GLY A 65 -7.39 -10.50 -4.54
C GLY A 65 -5.98 -9.98 -4.73
N ASN A 66 -5.11 -10.87 -5.17
CA ASN A 66 -3.69 -10.60 -5.42
C ASN A 66 -3.43 -10.42 -6.92
N GLY A 67 -2.47 -9.57 -7.27
CA GLY A 67 -2.18 -9.29 -8.67
C GLY A 67 -0.88 -8.55 -8.90
N ARG A 68 -0.41 -8.59 -10.15
CA ARG A 68 0.81 -7.90 -10.58
C ARG A 68 0.47 -6.62 -11.34
N GLY A 69 1.33 -5.62 -11.20
CA GLY A 69 1.18 -4.35 -11.89
C GLY A 69 1.24 -4.46 -13.41
N LYS A 70 0.97 -3.34 -14.07
CA LYS A 70 1.26 -3.18 -15.50
C LYS A 70 2.77 -3.31 -15.71
N LYS A 71 3.16 -3.96 -16.81
CA LYS A 71 4.58 -4.15 -17.14
C LYS A 71 5.27 -2.82 -17.36
N VAL A 72 6.28 -2.53 -16.53
CA VAL A 72 7.18 -1.39 -16.72
C VAL A 72 8.34 -1.87 -17.61
N THR A 73 8.62 -1.14 -18.69
CA THR A 73 9.74 -1.43 -19.58
C THR A 73 10.89 -0.49 -19.29
N ILE A 74 12.03 -1.03 -18.91
CA ILE A 74 13.25 -0.30 -18.59
C ILE A 74 14.20 -0.48 -19.77
N ILE A 75 14.65 0.63 -20.36
CA ILE A 75 15.65 0.62 -21.43
C ILE A 75 16.88 1.37 -20.93
N LYS A 76 18.04 0.71 -20.90
CA LYS A 76 19.33 1.36 -20.63
C LYS A 76 20.08 1.42 -21.96
N PHE A 77 20.67 2.57 -22.28
CA PHE A 77 21.44 2.78 -23.51
C PHE A 77 22.60 3.73 -23.25
N ARG A 78 23.82 3.37 -23.67
CA ARG A 78 25.01 4.23 -23.60
C ARG A 78 25.58 4.46 -25.01
N ARG A 79 25.41 5.66 -25.54
CA ARG A 79 25.81 6.01 -26.92
C ARG A 79 27.30 5.72 -27.16
N ARG A 80 27.65 5.25 -28.38
CA ARG A 80 29.03 4.96 -28.84
C ARG A 80 29.78 3.88 -28.04
N LYS A 81 29.07 3.07 -27.26
CA LYS A 81 29.60 1.86 -26.63
C LYS A 81 28.90 0.65 -27.26
N ASN A 82 29.64 -0.15 -28.04
CA ASN A 82 29.11 -1.35 -28.67
C ASN A 82 28.54 -2.26 -27.57
N ARG A 83 27.23 -2.59 -27.69
CA ARG A 83 26.45 -3.42 -26.76
C ARG A 83 26.00 -2.78 -25.43
N SER A 84 25.65 -1.49 -25.45
CA SER A 84 25.10 -0.80 -24.25
C SER A 84 23.58 -0.74 -24.17
N LYS A 85 22.85 -1.22 -25.19
CA LYS A 85 21.39 -1.22 -25.20
C LYS A 85 20.88 -2.48 -24.48
N THR A 86 20.27 -2.32 -23.32
CA THR A 86 19.55 -3.40 -22.64
C THR A 86 18.09 -3.02 -22.45
N LYS A 87 17.21 -4.01 -22.54
CA LYS A 87 15.77 -3.86 -22.32
C LYS A 87 15.35 -4.90 -21.29
N GLN A 88 14.69 -4.47 -20.23
CA GLN A 88 14.16 -5.32 -19.18
C GLN A 88 12.71 -4.97 -18.92
N GLY A 89 11.89 -5.98 -18.59
CA GLY A 89 10.53 -5.77 -18.09
C GLY A 89 10.46 -6.07 -16.60
N HIS A 90 9.67 -5.28 -15.87
CA HIS A 90 9.34 -5.55 -14.47
C HIS A 90 7.82 -5.50 -14.28
N ARG A 91 7.30 -6.39 -13.43
CA ARG A 91 5.87 -6.54 -13.10
C ARG A 91 5.73 -6.99 -11.66
#